data_AF-A0A7S2GKW8-F1
#
_entry.id   AF-A0A7S2GKW8-F1
#
_cell.length_a   1.000
_cell.length_b   1.000
_cell.length_c   1.000
_cell.angle_alpha   90.00
_cell.angle_beta   90.00
_cell.angle_gamma   90.00
#
_symmetry.space_group_name_H-M   'P 1'
#
loop_
_entity.id
_entity.type
_entity.pdbx_description
1 polymer ?
#
loop_
_entity_poly.entity_id
_entity_poly.type
_entity_poly.pdbx_seq_one_letter_code
_entity_poly.pdbx_strand_id
1 'polypeptide(L)'
;MVFPERRFSDATLDQCRSVINARRASTPSVHGVLAPPPGVPPLDERKMKSWVASMLDPKTRQQLVRLLSKTLIFADTTEPFRQAIVKRLIPAEYAPGQAIFEQGVEGDWMAIVLSGRLERHLHRVDHDVSLGGVSPGGGIGDL
;
A
#
# COMPACT_ATOMS: atom_id res chain seq x y z
N MET A 1 -27.67 11.53 17.91
CA MET A 1 -26.30 11.93 17.52
C MET A 1 -26.16 11.58 16.05
N VAL A 2 -26.17 12.59 15.17
CA VAL A 2 -26.30 12.44 13.71
C VAL A 2 -24.92 12.68 13.09
N PHE A 3 -24.40 11.71 12.35
CA PHE A 3 -23.17 11.86 11.56
C PHE A 3 -23.55 12.44 10.19
N PRO A 4 -22.96 13.57 9.74
CA PRO A 4 -23.29 14.15 8.45
C PRO A 4 -22.59 13.40 7.29
N GLU A 5 -23.37 13.12 6.25
CA GLU A 5 -22.91 12.64 4.94
C GLU A 5 -21.88 13.61 4.34
N ARG A 6 -20.67 13.13 4.04
CA ARG A 6 -19.72 13.88 3.22
C ARG A 6 -19.90 13.50 1.76
N ARG A 7 -20.48 14.42 0.99
CA ARG A 7 -20.35 14.45 -0.48
C ARG A 7 -18.87 14.68 -0.82
N PHE A 8 -18.27 13.74 -1.53
CA PHE A 8 -16.97 13.95 -2.18
C PHE A 8 -17.17 14.90 -3.35
N SER A 9 -16.49 16.04 -3.31
CA SER A 9 -16.45 17.04 -4.40
C SER A 9 -15.18 16.87 -5.23
N ASP A 10 -15.25 17.21 -6.52
CA ASP A 10 -14.28 17.02 -7.62
C ASP A 10 -12.81 17.51 -7.40
N ALA A 11 -12.44 17.96 -6.20
CA ALA A 11 -11.11 18.48 -5.88
C ALA A 11 -10.00 17.39 -5.80
N THR A 12 -10.36 16.11 -5.67
CA THR A 12 -9.41 15.01 -5.41
C THR A 12 -8.54 14.66 -6.63
N LEU A 13 -8.98 14.95 -7.85
CA LEU A 13 -8.22 14.60 -9.06
C LEU A 13 -7.00 15.50 -9.29
N ASP A 14 -7.06 16.76 -8.88
CA ASP A 14 -5.92 17.70 -9.01
C ASP A 14 -4.84 17.41 -7.95
N GLN A 15 -5.25 16.95 -6.78
CA GLN A 15 -4.33 16.60 -5.69
C GLN A 15 -3.51 15.34 -6.00
N CYS A 16 -4.12 14.33 -6.63
CA CYS A 16 -3.42 13.14 -7.14
C CYS A 16 -2.40 13.49 -8.23
N ARG A 17 -2.68 14.48 -9.09
CA ARG A 17 -1.74 14.96 -10.12
C ARG A 17 -0.50 15.63 -9.51
N SER A 18 -0.68 16.39 -8.44
CA SER A 18 0.41 17.09 -7.75
C SER A 18 1.42 16.09 -7.13
N VAL A 19 0.93 15.06 -6.43
CA VAL A 19 1.79 14.03 -5.81
C VAL A 19 2.60 13.25 -6.85
N ILE A 20 2.00 12.97 -8.00
CA ILE A 20 2.67 12.26 -9.11
C ILE A 20 3.74 13.13 -9.78
N ASN A 21 3.51 14.44 -9.90
CA ASN A 21 4.45 15.36 -10.55
C ASN A 21 5.63 15.74 -9.64
N ALA A 22 5.43 15.82 -8.31
CA ALA A 22 6.50 16.13 -7.37
C ALA A 22 7.61 15.04 -7.34
N ARG A 23 7.27 13.77 -7.56
CA ARG A 23 8.25 12.66 -7.62
C ARG A 23 9.08 12.60 -8.91
N ARG A 24 8.82 13.45 -9.92
CA ARG A 24 9.65 13.50 -11.14
C ARG A 24 11.03 14.14 -10.92
N ALA A 25 11.27 14.78 -9.78
CA ALA A 25 12.47 15.60 -9.58
C ALA A 25 13.69 14.85 -9.02
N SER A 26 13.59 13.60 -8.57
CA SER A 26 14.71 12.99 -7.83
C SER A 26 14.72 11.47 -7.82
N THR A 27 14.96 10.83 -8.98
CA THR A 27 15.94 9.73 -9.17
C THR A 27 15.82 9.11 -10.58
N PRO A 28 16.92 8.80 -11.28
CA PRO A 28 16.88 8.06 -12.53
C PRO A 28 16.70 6.56 -12.23
N SER A 29 15.47 6.04 -12.40
CA SER A 29 15.19 4.60 -12.36
C SER A 29 15.74 3.92 -13.62
N VAL A 30 16.89 3.27 -13.49
CA VAL A 30 17.34 2.27 -14.47
C VAL A 30 16.46 1.02 -14.33
N HIS A 31 15.78 0.61 -15.41
CA HIS A 31 14.97 -0.61 -15.56
C HIS A 31 13.48 -0.61 -15.14
N GLY A 32 12.85 0.54 -14.86
CA GLY A 32 11.38 0.59 -14.69
C GLY A 32 10.83 -0.13 -13.46
N VAL A 33 11.70 -0.63 -12.58
CA VAL A 33 11.35 -1.07 -11.22
C VAL A 33 11.54 0.15 -10.31
N LEU A 34 10.47 0.57 -9.65
CA LEU A 34 10.53 1.64 -8.66
C LEU A 34 11.33 1.12 -7.47
N ALA A 35 12.36 1.86 -7.04
CA ALA A 35 13.12 1.50 -5.85
C ALA A 35 12.20 1.48 -4.61
N PRO A 36 12.38 0.54 -3.67
CA PRO A 36 11.61 0.51 -2.44
C PRO A 36 11.77 1.83 -1.67
N PRO A 37 10.71 2.31 -0.99
CA PRO A 37 10.81 3.47 -0.11
C PRO A 37 11.84 3.25 1.01
N PRO A 38 12.40 4.32 1.60
CA PRO A 38 13.21 4.21 2.81
C PRO A 38 12.49 3.42 3.91
N GLY A 39 13.21 2.53 4.59
CA GLY A 39 12.65 1.68 5.65
C GLY A 39 11.93 0.42 5.17
N VAL A 40 11.71 0.25 3.87
CA VAL A 40 11.16 -0.98 3.31
C VAL A 40 12.31 -1.92 2.92
N PRO A 41 12.37 -3.16 3.45
CA PRO A 41 13.40 -4.10 3.08
C PRO A 41 13.27 -4.49 1.60
N PRO A 42 14.39 -4.54 0.85
CA PRO A 42 14.35 -5.01 -0.52
C PRO A 42 13.96 -6.49 -0.56
N LEU A 43 13.15 -6.86 -1.54
CA LEU A 43 12.79 -8.25 -1.76
C LEU A 43 13.97 -9.02 -2.40
N ASP A 44 14.23 -10.23 -1.91
CA ASP A 44 15.26 -11.12 -2.46
C ASP A 44 15.09 -11.33 -3.97
N GLU A 45 16.20 -11.45 -4.72
CA GLU A 45 16.19 -11.55 -6.18
C GLU A 45 15.28 -12.67 -6.73
N ARG A 46 15.29 -13.84 -6.07
CA ARG A 46 14.46 -14.98 -6.47
C ARG A 46 12.98 -14.65 -6.39
N LYS A 47 12.58 -14.00 -5.30
CA LYS A 47 11.20 -13.59 -5.05
C LYS A 47 10.80 -12.42 -5.93
N MET A 48 11.71 -11.49 -6.21
CA MET A 48 11.51 -10.43 -7.19
C MET A 48 11.26 -10.99 -8.60
N LYS A 49 12.04 -11.97 -9.05
CA LYS A 49 11.80 -12.65 -10.34
C LYS A 49 10.43 -13.33 -10.37
N SER A 50 10.06 -14.02 -9.28
CA SER A 50 8.74 -14.64 -9.14
C SER A 50 7.62 -13.60 -9.19
N TRP A 51 7.77 -12.49 -8.47
CA TRP A 51 6.82 -11.38 -8.47
C TRP A 51 6.62 -10.81 -9.88
N VAL A 52 7.72 -10.53 -10.59
CA VAL A 52 7.65 -10.02 -11.97
C VAL A 52 6.92 -11.01 -12.87
N ALA A 53 7.22 -12.31 -12.78
CA ALA A 53 6.52 -13.34 -13.54
C ALA A 53 5.02 -13.40 -13.21
N SER A 54 4.66 -13.35 -11.93
CA SER A 54 3.26 -13.28 -11.48
C SER A 54 2.55 -12.01 -11.97
N MET A 55 3.25 -10.88 -12.02
CA MET A 55 2.71 -9.62 -12.54
C MET A 55 2.55 -9.63 -14.06
N LEU A 56 3.21 -10.53 -14.78
CA LEU A 56 2.99 -10.75 -16.21
C LEU A 56 1.74 -11.61 -16.49
N ASP A 57 1.32 -12.44 -15.54
CA ASP A 57 0.09 -13.23 -15.63
C ASP A 57 -1.18 -12.35 -15.54
N PRO A 58 -2.05 -12.34 -16.56
CA PRO A 58 -3.29 -11.57 -16.54
C PRO A 58 -4.22 -11.93 -15.38
N LYS A 59 -4.28 -13.20 -14.99
CA LYS A 59 -5.18 -13.66 -13.93
C LYS A 59 -4.75 -13.10 -12.58
N THR A 60 -3.47 -13.19 -12.25
CA THR A 60 -2.88 -12.63 -11.03
C THR A 60 -3.08 -11.12 -10.97
N ARG A 61 -2.82 -10.39 -12.06
CA ARG A 61 -3.09 -8.94 -12.11
C ARG A 61 -4.56 -8.63 -11.82
N GLN A 62 -5.49 -9.36 -12.43
CA GLN A 62 -6.93 -9.16 -12.21
C GLN A 62 -7.35 -9.48 -10.76
N GLN A 63 -6.73 -10.47 -10.12
CA GLN A 63 -6.94 -10.75 -8.70
C GLN A 63 -6.49 -9.60 -7.81
N LEU A 64 -5.33 -9.00 -8.08
CA LEU A 64 -4.84 -7.82 -7.35
C LEU A 64 -5.75 -6.62 -7.54
N VAL A 65 -6.24 -6.37 -8.76
CA VAL A 65 -7.18 -5.27 -9.00
C VAL A 65 -8.49 -5.46 -8.21
N ARG A 66 -9.03 -6.68 -8.17
CA ARG A 66 -10.21 -7.02 -7.36
C ARG A 66 -9.94 -6.92 -5.84
N LEU A 67 -8.70 -7.12 -5.42
CA LEU A 67 -8.30 -6.93 -4.04
C LEU A 67 -8.27 -5.43 -3.70
N LEU A 68 -7.70 -4.59 -4.57
CA LEU A 68 -7.75 -3.14 -4.43
C LEU A 68 -9.18 -2.61 -4.38
N SER A 69 -10.12 -3.14 -5.17
CA SER A 69 -11.52 -2.69 -5.12
C SER A 69 -12.22 -2.97 -3.79
N LYS A 70 -11.61 -3.77 -2.89
CA LYS A 70 -12.12 -4.05 -1.54
C LYS A 70 -11.40 -3.25 -0.46
N THR A 71 -10.27 -2.64 -0.79
CA THR A 71 -9.53 -1.77 0.14
C THR A 71 -10.21 -0.41 0.21
N LEU A 72 -10.51 0.07 1.42
CA LEU A 72 -11.32 1.29 1.65
C LEU A 72 -10.89 2.48 0.79
N ILE A 73 -9.60 2.75 0.69
CA ILE A 73 -9.07 3.90 -0.07
C ILE A 73 -9.18 3.78 -1.60
N PHE A 74 -9.45 2.58 -2.12
CA PHE A 74 -9.52 2.29 -3.55
C PHE A 74 -10.91 1.79 -4.00
N ALA A 75 -11.84 1.60 -3.06
CA ALA A 75 -13.16 1.03 -3.31
C ALA A 75 -13.94 1.83 -4.35
N ASP A 76 -13.95 3.16 -4.24
CA ASP A 76 -14.69 4.06 -5.12
C ASP A 76 -13.91 4.50 -6.38
N THR A 77 -12.74 3.90 -6.63
CA THR A 77 -11.93 4.25 -7.80
C THR A 77 -12.35 3.47 -9.05
N THR A 78 -11.92 3.92 -10.22
CA THR A 78 -12.22 3.22 -11.47
C THR A 78 -11.28 2.03 -11.68
N GLU A 79 -11.75 1.04 -12.43
CA GLU A 79 -10.95 -0.13 -12.79
C GLU A 79 -9.63 0.23 -13.52
N PRO A 80 -9.61 1.17 -14.50
CA PRO A 80 -8.36 1.62 -15.12
C PRO A 80 -7.40 2.27 -14.12
N PHE A 81 -7.90 3.00 -13.14
CA PHE A 81 -7.06 3.59 -12.09
C PHE A 81 -6.41 2.50 -11.23
N ARG A 82 -7.18 1.51 -10.76
CA ARG A 82 -6.63 0.37 -10.02
C ARG A 82 -5.60 -0.41 -10.82
N GLN A 83 -5.82 -0.61 -12.12
CA GLN A 83 -4.83 -1.23 -13.01
C GLN A 83 -3.54 -0.42 -13.09
N ALA A 84 -3.62 0.90 -13.10
CA ALA A 84 -2.44 1.77 -13.07
C ALA A 84 -1.70 1.68 -11.72
N ILE A 85 -2.42 1.54 -10.61
CA ILE A 85 -1.83 1.33 -9.28
C ILE A 85 -1.12 -0.02 -9.20
N VAL A 86 -1.75 -1.11 -9.66
CA VAL A 86 -1.14 -2.45 -9.67
C VAL A 86 0.21 -2.47 -10.40
N LYS A 87 0.35 -1.71 -11.49
CA LYS A 87 1.63 -1.59 -12.22
C LYS A 87 2.73 -0.84 -11.46
N ARG A 88 2.39 -0.11 -10.40
CA ARG A 88 3.31 0.70 -9.58
C ARG A 88 3.60 0.09 -8.21
N LEU A 89 3.02 -1.06 -7.90
CA LEU A 89 3.27 -1.75 -6.63
C LEU A 89 4.72 -2.24 -6.56
N ILE A 90 5.33 -2.04 -5.40
CA ILE A 90 6.64 -2.57 -5.06
C ILE A 90 6.41 -3.69 -4.06
N PRO A 91 6.88 -4.92 -4.33
CA PRO A 91 6.70 -6.02 -3.38
C PRO A 91 7.69 -5.87 -2.21
N ALA A 92 7.25 -6.23 -1.02
CA ALA A 92 8.06 -6.27 0.19
C ALA A 92 7.65 -7.48 1.04
N GLU A 93 8.60 -8.02 1.79
CA GLU A 93 8.36 -9.14 2.70
C GLU A 93 9.00 -8.86 4.06
N TYR A 94 8.32 -9.30 5.12
CA TYR A 94 8.72 -9.08 6.50
C TYR A 94 8.73 -10.44 7.20
N ALA A 95 9.74 -10.65 8.06
CA ALA A 95 9.79 -11.84 8.89
C ALA A 95 8.74 -11.78 10.01
N PRO A 96 8.27 -12.91 10.54
CA PRO A 96 7.41 -12.92 11.72
C PRO A 96 8.05 -12.15 12.88
N GLY A 97 7.28 -11.27 13.52
CA GLY A 97 7.75 -10.42 14.63
C GLY A 97 8.50 -9.16 14.20
N GLN A 98 8.76 -8.96 12.90
CA GLN A 98 9.37 -7.73 12.41
C GLN A 98 8.34 -6.59 12.40
N ALA A 99 8.70 -5.45 12.98
CA ALA A 99 7.89 -4.23 12.91
C ALA A 99 7.90 -3.66 11.48
N ILE A 100 6.71 -3.27 11.01
CA ILE A 100 6.53 -2.65 9.68
C ILE A 100 6.38 -1.13 9.82
N PHE A 101 5.57 -0.70 10.79
CA PHE A 101 5.37 0.68 11.17
C PHE A 101 5.52 0.80 12.68
N GLU A 102 6.04 1.94 13.12
CA GLU A 102 6.19 2.27 14.53
C GLU A 102 5.39 3.53 14.85
N GLN A 103 4.72 3.53 16.00
CA GLN A 103 3.89 4.65 16.42
C GLN A 103 4.74 5.91 16.65
N GLY A 104 4.32 7.03 16.07
CA GLY A 104 5.04 8.30 16.19
C GLY A 104 6.18 8.47 15.19
N VAL A 105 6.46 7.48 14.35
CA VAL A 105 7.39 7.60 13.22
C VAL A 105 6.61 8.07 11.99
N GLU A 106 7.12 9.11 11.33
CA GLU A 106 6.54 9.64 10.09
C GLU A 106 6.68 8.61 8.97
N GLY A 107 5.61 8.41 8.19
CA GLY A 107 5.55 7.43 7.11
C GLY A 107 5.07 8.05 5.81
N ASP A 108 5.88 7.93 4.75
CA ASP A 108 5.57 8.45 3.40
C ASP A 108 5.05 7.37 2.43
N TRP A 109 4.70 6.20 2.96
CA TRP A 109 4.23 5.07 2.17
C TRP A 109 3.17 4.30 2.91
N MET A 110 2.31 3.67 2.12
CA MET A 110 1.30 2.76 2.59
C MET A 110 1.48 1.40 1.93
N ALA A 111 0.97 0.35 2.55
CA ALA A 111 1.02 -1.00 2.00
C ALA A 111 -0.31 -1.72 2.12
N ILE A 112 -0.46 -2.75 1.30
CA ILE A 112 -1.61 -3.64 1.33
C ILE A 112 -1.09 -5.04 1.60
N VAL A 113 -1.71 -5.72 2.56
CA VAL A 113 -1.35 -7.09 2.90
C VAL A 113 -1.80 -8.00 1.75
N LEU A 114 -0.86 -8.69 1.11
CA LEU A 114 -1.16 -9.68 0.07
C LEU A 114 -1.28 -11.10 0.64
N SER A 115 -0.51 -11.40 1.67
CA SER A 115 -0.47 -12.70 2.35
C SER A 115 0.01 -12.55 3.79
N GLY A 116 -0.34 -13.51 4.64
CA GLY A 116 0.00 -13.49 6.06
C GLY A 116 -0.98 -12.69 6.90
N ARG A 117 -0.59 -12.38 8.14
CA ARG A 117 -1.38 -11.62 9.10
C ARG A 117 -0.46 -10.66 9.84
N LEU A 118 -0.87 -9.40 9.93
CA LEU A 118 -0.21 -8.41 10.76
C LEU A 118 -0.97 -8.26 12.06
N GLU A 119 -0.25 -7.91 13.12
CA GLU A 119 -0.84 -7.52 14.40
C GLU A 119 -0.62 -6.03 14.62
N ARG A 120 -1.64 -5.35 15.14
CA ARG A 120 -1.55 -3.93 15.46
C ARG A 120 -1.57 -3.78 16.98
N HIS A 121 -0.53 -3.15 17.50
CA HIS A 121 -0.38 -2.81 18.91
C HIS A 121 -0.37 -1.30 19.04
N LEU A 122 -1.16 -0.77 19.98
CA LEU A 122 -1.15 0.63 20.34
C LEU A 122 -0.46 0.75 21.70
N HIS A 123 0.69 1.43 21.71
CA HIS A 123 1.42 1.74 22.93
C HIS A 123 0.85 3.05 23.50
N ARG A 124 0.18 2.97 24.66
CA ARG A 124 -0.15 4.14 25.49
C ARG A 124 0.74 4.13 26.73
N VAL A 125 0.91 5.30 27.32
CA VAL A 125 1.78 5.55 28.49
C VAL A 125 1.57 4.55 29.63
N ASP A 126 0.33 4.04 29.80
CA ASP A 126 -0.04 3.14 30.91
C ASP A 126 -0.48 1.72 30.48
N HIS A 127 -0.66 1.44 29.18
CA HIS A 127 -1.08 0.12 28.71
C HIS A 127 -0.85 -0.11 27.21
N ASP A 128 -0.61 -1.37 26.85
CA ASP A 128 -0.60 -1.84 25.47
C ASP A 128 -1.96 -2.43 25.10
N VAL A 129 -2.54 -1.93 24.00
CA VAL A 129 -3.82 -2.44 23.47
C VAL A 129 -3.58 -3.08 22.12
N SER A 130 -3.87 -4.37 22.00
CA SER A 130 -3.92 -5.03 20.69
C SER A 130 -5.22 -4.66 19.98
N LEU A 131 -5.11 -3.99 18.83
CA LEU A 131 -6.24 -3.46 18.04
C LEU A 131 -6.82 -4.48 17.04
N GLY A 132 -6.39 -5.74 17.13
CA GLY A 132 -6.71 -6.78 16.16
C GLY A 132 -5.70 -6.88 15.02
N GLY A 133 -5.94 -7.85 14.13
CA GLY A 133 -5.01 -8.16 13.04
C GLY A 133 -5.47 -7.65 11.68
N VAL A 134 -4.50 -7.35 10.80
CA VAL A 134 -4.75 -7.00 9.40
C VAL A 134 -4.51 -8.23 8.53
N SER A 135 -5.55 -8.69 7.86
CA SER A 135 -5.55 -9.84 6.94
C SER A 135 -5.35 -9.40 5.49
N PRO A 136 -5.16 -10.34 4.53
CA PRO A 136 -5.00 -10.00 3.13
C PRO A 136 -6.14 -9.12 2.58
N GLY A 137 -5.78 -8.05 1.86
CA GLY A 137 -6.70 -7.01 1.40
C GLY A 137 -6.79 -5.77 2.31
N GLY A 138 -6.32 -5.88 3.55
CA GLY A 138 -6.23 -4.76 4.48
C GLY A 138 -5.08 -3.81 4.16
N GLY A 139 -5.34 -2.50 4.29
CA GLY A 139 -4.35 -1.43 4.16
C GLY A 139 -3.69 -1.09 5.49
N ILE A 140 -2.46 -0.59 5.43
CA ILE A 140 -1.69 -0.02 6.55
C ILE A 140 -0.97 1.26 6.08
N GLY A 141 -0.74 2.20 6.99
CA GLY A 141 -0.05 3.47 6.69
C GLY A 141 -0.91 4.48 5.93
N ASP A 142 -2.23 4.40 6.07
CA ASP A 142 -3.22 5.30 5.41
C ASP A 142 -3.65 6.50 6.26
N LEU A 143 -3.09 6.65 7.47
CA LEU A 143 -3.48 7.64 8.50
C LEU A 143 -2.38 8.65 8.80
#